data_AF-A0A7S2W6F3-F1
#
_entry.id   AF-A0A7S2W6F3-F1
#
_cell.length_a   1.000
_cell.length_b   1.000
_cell.length_c   1.000
_cell.angle_alpha   90.00
_cell.angle_beta   90.00
_cell.angle_gamma   90.00
#
_symmetry.space_group_name_H-M   'P 1'
#
loop_
_entity.id
_entity.type
_entity.pdbx_description
1 polymer ?
#
loop_
_entity_poly.entity_id
_entity_poly.type
_entity_poly.pdbx_seq_one_letter_code
_entity_poly.pdbx_strand_id
1 'polypeptide(L)'
;MGSESAAAIALSNELLPAARRLFLTATPRVFRVQGGPSSPTVEDNGIIEVASMDDREQYGDIVYRLGFKEASDMGITVPIKLVVVNTSDKFDEVVARYPNLELEVKKLASSDRPDRHQLSEEDAADELAAPSSPAPVPVDRKHIELALALLDACSRLGTSTIFSFHNTNRSAAIFERVLALVQSVLRSSGYSRDGFGEVQVHRISGEMRADARAEVLSLCRRGVSDEHDPPQQPIVITNARLLSQGVDVPAVDMVVFADPKRTHIAINQTIARAARSLPGKTVGYVLLPIHVPTTPDYFSDAKEEAAFYQRFDAFENLREVLAAHVLQDQELVEQVRDAARDQARQGRPLSFSELPAGLQDLFDAGSLAPPLSKDLVAGGVPGEDVPLDLLAGHLVATMCE
;
A
#
# COMPACT_ATOMS: atom_id res chain seq x y z
N MET A 1 -18.52 -17.01 -32.34
CA MET A 1 -17.65 -15.84 -32.59
C MET A 1 -17.46 -15.15 -31.26
N GLY A 2 -16.37 -15.47 -30.57
CA GLY A 2 -16.07 -14.87 -29.27
C GLY A 2 -15.71 -13.41 -29.47
N SER A 3 -16.13 -12.54 -28.55
CA SER A 3 -15.76 -11.13 -28.56
C SER A 3 -14.23 -11.01 -28.57
N GLU A 4 -13.64 -10.58 -29.68
CA GLU A 4 -12.26 -10.12 -29.67
C GLU A 4 -12.17 -8.96 -28.68
N SER A 5 -11.23 -9.04 -27.75
CA SER A 5 -10.96 -7.95 -26.81
C SER A 5 -10.63 -6.68 -27.60
N ALA A 6 -11.08 -5.51 -27.14
CA ALA A 6 -10.75 -4.22 -27.76
C ALA A 6 -9.24 -4.03 -27.98
N ALA A 7 -8.40 -4.65 -27.15
CA ALA A 7 -6.95 -4.68 -27.32
C ALA A 7 -6.49 -5.44 -28.59
N ALA A 8 -7.15 -6.54 -28.95
CA ALA A 8 -6.83 -7.31 -30.16
C ALA A 8 -7.20 -6.52 -31.44
N ILE A 9 -8.31 -5.77 -31.39
CA ILE A 9 -8.74 -4.89 -32.49
C ILE A 9 -7.67 -3.83 -32.77
N ALA A 10 -7.09 -3.23 -31.74
CA ALA A 10 -6.04 -2.22 -31.87
C ALA A 10 -4.74 -2.78 -32.50
N LEU A 11 -4.56 -4.10 -32.51
CA LEU A 11 -3.41 -4.79 -33.11
C LEU A 11 -3.68 -5.28 -34.53
N SER A 12 -4.93 -5.36 -34.97
CA SER A 12 -5.27 -5.83 -36.32
C SER A 12 -5.24 -4.71 -37.36
N ASN A 13 -4.41 -4.84 -38.39
CA ASN A 13 -4.43 -3.92 -39.54
C ASN A 13 -5.67 -4.11 -40.43
N GLU A 14 -6.31 -5.28 -40.37
CA GLU A 14 -7.56 -5.53 -41.10
C GLU A 14 -8.73 -4.79 -40.46
N LEU A 15 -8.80 -4.80 -39.13
CA LEU A 15 -9.89 -4.15 -38.38
C LEU A 15 -9.65 -2.65 -38.18
N LEU A 16 -8.40 -2.22 -38.05
CA LEU A 16 -8.04 -0.81 -37.86
C LEU A 16 -6.85 -0.40 -38.74
N PRO A 17 -7.05 -0.15 -40.04
CA PRO A 17 -5.96 0.20 -40.95
C PRO A 17 -5.15 1.41 -40.48
N ALA A 18 -3.83 1.25 -40.40
CA ALA A 18 -2.91 2.33 -40.02
C ALA A 18 -1.59 2.20 -40.77
N ALA A 19 -1.02 3.33 -41.22
CA ALA A 19 0.29 3.33 -41.87
C ALA A 19 1.44 3.08 -40.88
N ARG A 20 1.30 3.53 -39.64
CA ARG A 20 2.22 3.34 -38.52
C ARG A 20 1.45 3.30 -37.21
N ARG A 21 1.96 2.56 -36.23
CA ARG A 21 1.44 2.52 -34.86
C ARG A 21 2.57 2.74 -33.88
N LEU A 22 2.29 3.53 -32.84
CA LEU A 22 3.19 3.74 -31.71
C LEU A 22 2.46 3.25 -30.46
N PHE A 23 3.09 2.32 -29.74
CA PHE A 23 2.58 1.80 -28.48
C PHE A 23 3.28 2.49 -27.31
N LEU A 24 2.50 2.90 -26.31
CA LEU A 24 3.02 3.50 -25.08
C LEU A 24 2.60 2.66 -23.89
N THR A 25 3.55 2.34 -23.02
CA THR A 25 3.28 1.60 -21.79
C THR A 25 4.31 1.97 -20.71
N ALA A 26 3.88 2.00 -19.45
CA ALA A 26 4.77 2.07 -18.29
C ALA A 26 5.15 0.67 -17.75
N THR A 27 4.47 -0.37 -18.24
CA THR A 27 4.61 -1.77 -17.79
C THR A 27 4.50 -2.67 -19.02
N PRO A 28 5.59 -2.88 -19.79
CA PRO A 28 5.57 -3.70 -21.00
C PRO A 28 5.35 -5.18 -20.72
N ARG A 29 5.69 -5.61 -19.50
CA ARG A 29 5.41 -6.94 -18.97
C ARG A 29 4.44 -6.81 -17.81
N VAL A 30 3.48 -7.72 -17.78
CA VAL A 30 2.46 -7.80 -16.75
C VAL A 30 2.67 -9.09 -16.02
N PHE A 31 2.97 -8.95 -14.74
CA PHE A 31 3.15 -10.07 -13.86
C PHE A 31 1.97 -10.15 -12.90
N ARG A 32 1.64 -11.37 -12.53
CA ARG A 32 0.72 -11.68 -11.45
C ARG A 32 1.47 -12.56 -10.48
N VAL A 33 1.37 -12.20 -9.21
CA VAL A 33 1.86 -13.09 -8.19
C VAL A 33 0.85 -14.21 -7.98
N GLN A 34 1.34 -15.43 -8.11
CA GLN A 34 0.65 -16.67 -7.83
C GLN A 34 1.06 -17.16 -6.44
N GLY A 35 0.10 -17.76 -5.73
CA GLY A 35 0.28 -18.11 -4.32
C GLY A 35 -0.27 -17.03 -3.39
N GLY A 36 -0.98 -17.48 -2.35
CA GLY A 36 -1.57 -16.67 -1.30
C GLY A 36 -1.80 -17.56 -0.06
N PRO A 37 -2.53 -17.08 0.97
CA PRO A 37 -2.69 -17.78 2.26
C PRO A 37 -3.23 -19.21 2.20
N SER A 38 -3.74 -19.62 1.02
CA SER A 38 -4.34 -20.91 0.74
C SER A 38 -3.43 -21.88 -0.03
N SER A 39 -2.23 -21.46 -0.46
CA SER A 39 -1.25 -22.34 -1.11
C SER A 39 -0.51 -23.15 -0.05
N PRO A 40 -0.57 -24.50 -0.10
CA PRO A 40 -0.04 -25.35 0.96
C PRO A 40 1.50 -25.45 0.98
N THR A 41 2.21 -24.97 -0.04
CA THR A 41 3.67 -25.08 -0.18
C THR A 41 4.30 -23.81 -0.76
N VAL A 42 5.51 -23.47 -0.29
CA VAL A 42 6.32 -22.34 -0.81
C VAL A 42 6.63 -22.48 -2.30
N GLU A 43 6.69 -23.72 -2.80
CA GLU A 43 6.90 -24.06 -4.22
C GLU A 43 5.72 -23.65 -5.15
N ASP A 44 4.55 -23.31 -4.60
CA ASP A 44 3.40 -22.80 -5.37
C ASP A 44 3.33 -21.26 -5.38
N ASN A 45 4.29 -20.59 -4.73
CA ASN A 45 4.37 -19.14 -4.66
C ASN A 45 5.39 -18.62 -5.68
N GLY A 46 4.95 -17.88 -6.70
CA GLY A 46 5.85 -17.38 -7.75
C GLY A 46 5.24 -16.22 -8.54
N ILE A 47 6.06 -15.55 -9.35
CA ILE A 47 5.59 -14.50 -10.26
C ILE A 47 5.38 -15.11 -11.65
N ILE A 48 4.12 -15.16 -12.09
CA ILE A 48 3.80 -15.55 -13.46
C ILE A 48 3.69 -14.32 -14.36
N GLU A 49 4.36 -14.37 -15.50
CA GLU A 49 4.11 -13.42 -16.58
C GLU A 49 2.76 -13.76 -17.23
N VAL A 50 1.81 -12.82 -17.15
CA VAL A 50 0.45 -13.00 -17.69
C VAL A 50 0.24 -12.26 -19.02
N ALA A 51 1.07 -11.28 -19.33
CA ALA A 51 1.11 -10.62 -20.62
C ALA A 51 2.46 -9.94 -20.85
N SER A 52 2.90 -9.87 -22.11
CA SER A 52 4.15 -9.20 -22.50
C SER A 52 4.01 -8.54 -23.87
N MET A 53 4.77 -7.45 -24.05
CA MET A 53 4.93 -6.72 -25.31
C MET A 53 6.28 -7.03 -25.99
N ASP A 54 6.93 -8.15 -25.64
CA ASP A 54 8.24 -8.53 -26.20
C ASP A 54 8.18 -9.02 -27.65
N ASP A 55 6.98 -9.35 -28.16
CA ASP A 55 6.79 -9.72 -29.57
C ASP A 55 6.99 -8.51 -30.49
N ARG A 56 8.18 -8.45 -31.11
CA ARG A 56 8.55 -7.38 -32.03
C ARG A 56 7.79 -7.42 -33.35
N GLU A 57 7.26 -8.57 -33.78
CA GLU A 57 6.43 -8.63 -34.99
C GLU A 57 5.09 -7.92 -34.74
N GLN A 58 4.58 -8.01 -33.51
CA GLN A 58 3.33 -7.39 -33.12
C GLN A 58 3.47 -5.92 -32.68
N TYR A 59 4.48 -5.59 -31.88
CA TYR A 59 4.63 -4.27 -31.25
C TYR A 59 5.73 -3.39 -31.85
N GLY A 60 6.60 -3.95 -32.69
CA GLY A 60 7.76 -3.26 -33.25
C GLY A 60 8.91 -3.11 -32.26
N ASP A 61 9.96 -2.38 -32.67
CA ASP A 61 11.12 -2.12 -31.82
C ASP A 61 10.85 -1.03 -30.77
N ILE A 62 11.51 -1.16 -29.62
CA ILE A 62 11.51 -0.12 -28.59
C ILE A 62 12.37 1.05 -29.07
N VAL A 63 11.72 2.17 -29.41
CA VAL A 63 12.41 3.39 -29.89
C VAL A 63 12.89 4.31 -28.77
N TYR A 64 12.28 4.22 -27.58
CA TYR A 64 12.64 5.02 -26.40
C TYR A 64 12.15 4.33 -25.12
N ARG A 65 12.92 4.43 -24.04
CA ARG A 65 12.55 3.98 -22.69
C ARG A 65 12.97 5.05 -21.70
N LEU A 66 12.04 5.47 -20.85
CA LEU A 66 12.30 6.38 -19.72
C LEU A 66 12.07 5.59 -18.43
N GLY A 67 13.16 5.35 -17.69
CA GLY A 67 13.09 4.62 -16.41
C GLY A 67 12.53 5.48 -15.27
N PHE A 68 12.08 4.83 -14.18
CA PHE A 68 11.57 5.55 -13.01
C PHE A 68 12.66 6.42 -12.35
N LYS A 69 13.86 5.86 -12.17
CA LYS A 69 15.03 6.59 -11.64
C LYS A 69 15.40 7.78 -12.52
N GLU A 70 15.47 7.56 -13.84
CA GLU A 70 15.76 8.61 -14.81
C GLU A 70 14.70 9.73 -14.77
N ALA A 71 13.41 9.39 -14.70
CA ALA A 71 12.34 10.37 -14.54
C ALA A 71 12.46 11.18 -13.23
N SER A 72 12.90 10.53 -12.14
CA SER A 72 13.17 11.19 -10.86
C SER A 72 14.37 12.14 -10.95
N ASP A 73 15.47 11.69 -11.56
CA ASP A 73 16.70 12.48 -11.73
C ASP A 73 16.46 13.70 -12.64
N MET A 74 15.52 13.58 -13.60
CA MET A 74 15.05 14.68 -14.46
C MET A 74 14.04 15.63 -13.78
N GLY A 75 13.59 15.33 -12.56
CA GLY A 75 12.57 16.11 -11.84
C GLY A 75 11.15 15.97 -12.40
N ILE A 76 10.89 14.98 -13.26
CA ILE A 76 9.56 14.67 -13.79
C ILE A 76 8.69 14.06 -12.68
N THR A 77 9.30 13.25 -11.83
CA THR A 77 8.72 12.64 -10.63
C THR A 77 9.60 12.92 -9.43
N VAL A 78 9.07 12.72 -8.23
CA VAL A 78 9.85 12.65 -7.00
C VAL A 78 10.21 11.20 -6.68
N PRO A 79 11.34 10.94 -5.99
CA PRO A 79 11.65 9.60 -5.51
C PRO A 79 10.58 9.11 -4.53
N ILE A 80 10.44 7.78 -4.42
CA ILE A 80 9.52 7.15 -3.47
C ILE A 80 10.27 6.54 -2.29
N LYS A 81 9.62 6.53 -1.13
CA LYS A 81 10.08 5.85 0.08
C LYS A 81 9.00 4.91 0.64
N LEU A 82 9.36 3.65 0.83
CA LEU A 82 8.56 2.62 1.49
C LEU A 82 8.62 2.82 3.00
N VAL A 83 7.44 2.97 3.60
CA VAL A 83 7.20 3.12 5.03
C VAL A 83 6.62 1.80 5.55
N VAL A 84 7.50 0.89 5.95
CA VAL A 84 7.09 -0.43 6.47
C VAL A 84 6.87 -0.31 7.96
N VAL A 85 5.65 -0.64 8.41
CA VAL A 85 5.25 -0.49 9.81
C VAL A 85 4.66 -1.79 10.32
N ASN A 86 5.24 -2.35 11.38
CA ASN A 86 4.56 -3.39 12.13
C ASN A 86 3.41 -2.78 12.93
N THR A 87 2.18 -3.04 12.50
CA THR A 87 1.01 -2.41 13.10
C THR A 87 0.69 -2.99 14.47
N SER A 88 1.10 -4.24 14.74
CA SER A 88 0.99 -4.89 16.05
C SER A 88 1.86 -4.18 17.08
N ASP A 89 3.11 -3.88 16.75
CA ASP A 89 4.04 -3.13 17.63
C ASP A 89 3.45 -1.78 18.02
N LYS A 90 2.97 -1.03 17.03
CA LYS A 90 2.38 0.29 17.26
C LYS A 90 1.13 0.19 18.14
N PHE A 91 0.31 -0.82 17.92
CA PHE A 91 -0.87 -1.05 18.74
C PHE A 91 -0.50 -1.41 20.18
N ASP A 92 0.45 -2.31 20.38
CA ASP A 92 0.90 -2.73 21.71
C ASP A 92 1.54 -1.56 22.47
N GLU A 93 2.32 -0.69 21.79
CA GLU A 93 2.87 0.54 22.35
C GLU A 93 1.76 1.45 22.91
N VAL A 94 0.69 1.65 22.14
CA VAL A 94 -0.43 2.51 22.52
C VAL A 94 -1.26 1.86 23.62
N VAL A 95 -1.56 0.56 23.52
CA VAL A 95 -2.35 -0.18 24.50
C VAL A 95 -1.62 -0.31 25.84
N ALA A 96 -0.28 -0.38 25.86
CA ALA A 96 0.49 -0.34 27.10
C ALA A 96 0.24 0.95 27.90
N ARG A 97 -0.01 2.08 27.21
CA ARG A 97 -0.35 3.36 27.85
C ARG A 97 -1.86 3.57 28.00
N TYR A 98 -2.66 2.97 27.12
CA TYR A 98 -4.12 3.08 27.10
C TYR A 98 -4.81 1.71 26.92
N PRO A 99 -4.89 0.88 27.99
CA PRO A 99 -5.35 -0.51 27.90
C PRO A 99 -6.79 -0.69 27.39
N ASN A 100 -7.62 0.34 27.52
CA ASN A 100 -9.03 0.30 27.14
C ASN A 100 -9.29 0.72 25.68
N LEU A 101 -8.25 1.04 24.90
CA LEU A 101 -8.38 1.56 23.52
C LEU A 101 -9.36 0.73 22.68
N GLU A 102 -9.07 -0.57 22.55
CA GLU A 102 -9.82 -1.46 21.68
C GLU A 102 -11.28 -1.60 22.16
N LEU A 103 -11.48 -1.70 23.47
CA LEU A 103 -12.79 -1.83 24.07
C LEU A 103 -13.63 -0.57 23.85
N GLU A 104 -13.04 0.62 23.98
CA GLU A 104 -13.73 1.89 23.76
C GLU A 104 -14.07 2.13 22.30
N VAL A 105 -13.15 1.82 21.38
CA VAL A 105 -13.42 1.89 19.94
C VAL A 105 -14.58 0.95 19.58
N LYS A 106 -14.58 -0.30 20.09
CA LYS A 106 -15.68 -1.26 19.87
C LYS A 106 -17.00 -0.81 20.50
N LYS A 107 -16.96 -0.22 21.69
CA LYS A 107 -18.14 0.35 22.34
C LYS A 107 -18.72 1.49 21.51
N LEU A 108 -17.90 2.46 21.12
CA LEU A 108 -18.33 3.57 20.27
C LEU A 108 -18.86 3.06 18.93
N ALA A 109 -18.20 2.10 18.29
CA ALA A 109 -18.68 1.51 17.04
C ALA A 109 -20.09 0.89 17.15
N SER A 110 -20.45 0.36 18.32
CA SER A 110 -21.77 -0.24 18.59
C SER A 110 -22.82 0.74 19.11
N SER A 111 -22.42 1.84 19.77
CA SER A 111 -23.32 2.91 20.23
C SER A 111 -23.60 3.98 19.18
N ASP A 112 -22.66 4.18 18.25
CA ASP A 112 -22.70 5.16 17.18
C ASP A 112 -23.73 4.73 16.11
N ARG A 113 -25.02 4.99 16.38
CA ARG A 113 -25.99 5.17 15.30
C ARG A 113 -25.62 6.49 14.63
N PRO A 114 -25.53 6.55 13.29
CA PRO A 114 -25.10 7.77 12.61
C PRO A 114 -25.96 8.95 13.08
N ASP A 115 -25.31 9.94 13.68
CA ASP A 115 -25.96 11.15 14.15
C ASP A 115 -26.55 11.89 12.95
N ARG A 116 -27.87 12.07 12.96
CA ARG A 116 -28.67 12.73 11.90
C ARG A 116 -28.45 14.25 11.84
N HIS A 117 -27.47 14.80 12.54
CA HIS A 117 -27.29 16.22 12.76
C HIS A 117 -26.14 16.80 11.95
N GLN A 118 -26.28 16.81 10.61
CA GLN A 118 -25.65 17.80 9.72
C GLN A 118 -26.08 17.71 8.24
N LEU A 119 -27.29 17.22 7.94
CA LEU A 119 -27.85 17.27 6.58
C LEU A 119 -28.95 18.34 6.54
N SER A 120 -28.86 19.23 5.55
CA SER A 120 -29.93 20.16 5.19
C SER A 120 -31.19 19.38 4.85
N GLU A 121 -32.37 19.94 5.14
CA GLU A 121 -33.66 19.31 4.82
C GLU A 121 -33.86 19.04 3.30
N GLU A 122 -33.03 19.63 2.44
CA GLU A 122 -33.00 19.39 0.99
C GLU A 122 -32.28 18.09 0.58
N ASP A 123 -31.34 17.57 1.38
CA ASP A 123 -30.58 16.33 1.07
C ASP A 123 -31.36 15.05 1.42
N ALA A 124 -32.44 15.16 2.20
CA ALA A 124 -33.26 14.04 2.64
C ALA A 124 -34.11 13.42 1.52
N ALA A 125 -34.29 14.13 0.39
CA ALA A 125 -35.13 13.68 -0.71
C ALA A 125 -34.42 12.72 -1.67
N ASP A 126 -33.10 12.83 -1.84
CA ASP A 126 -32.30 11.96 -2.72
C ASP A 126 -31.85 10.65 -2.04
N GLU A 127 -31.95 10.56 -0.72
CA GLU A 127 -31.59 9.37 0.06
C GLU A 127 -32.63 8.23 -0.03
N LEU A 128 -33.80 8.47 -0.64
CA LEU A 128 -34.88 7.48 -0.78
C LEU A 128 -34.55 6.30 -1.73
N ALA A 129 -33.38 6.32 -2.38
CA ALA A 129 -32.92 5.27 -3.29
C ALA A 129 -31.67 4.50 -2.80
N ALA A 130 -31.10 4.85 -1.63
CA ALA A 130 -29.97 4.14 -1.05
C ALA A 130 -30.45 3.09 -0.02
N PRO A 131 -29.89 1.87 0.00
CA PRO A 131 -30.34 0.83 0.92
C PRO A 131 -30.16 1.28 2.38
N SER A 132 -31.28 1.22 3.09
CA SER A 132 -31.50 1.42 4.53
C SER A 132 -30.31 1.06 5.42
N SER A 133 -29.89 2.02 6.25
CA SER A 133 -29.08 1.89 7.48
C SER A 133 -27.85 0.97 7.39
N PRO A 134 -26.61 1.48 7.50
CA PRO A 134 -25.45 0.59 7.54
C PRO A 134 -25.57 -0.31 8.77
N ALA A 135 -25.57 -1.63 8.53
CA ALA A 135 -25.48 -2.65 9.57
C ALA A 135 -24.26 -2.38 10.47
N PRO A 136 -24.26 -2.84 11.74
CA PRO A 136 -23.11 -2.69 12.63
C PRO A 136 -21.84 -3.13 11.91
N VAL A 137 -20.91 -2.21 11.75
CA VAL A 137 -19.67 -2.47 11.03
C VAL A 137 -18.75 -3.22 12.00
N PRO A 138 -18.33 -4.46 11.67
CA PRO A 138 -17.42 -5.20 12.55
C PRO A 138 -16.07 -4.47 12.58
N VAL A 139 -15.73 -3.92 13.75
CA VAL A 139 -14.43 -3.29 14.00
C VAL A 139 -13.48 -4.34 14.56
N ASP A 140 -12.65 -4.87 13.67
CA ASP A 140 -11.59 -5.81 14.04
C ASP A 140 -10.31 -5.07 14.49
N ARG A 141 -9.51 -5.74 15.33
CA ARG A 141 -8.20 -5.25 15.82
C ARG A 141 -7.32 -4.72 14.68
N LYS A 142 -7.18 -5.46 13.58
CA LYS A 142 -6.37 -5.05 12.41
C LYS A 142 -6.69 -3.65 11.86
N HIS A 143 -7.96 -3.22 11.92
CA HIS A 143 -8.35 -1.89 11.43
C HIS A 143 -7.89 -0.80 12.39
N ILE A 144 -7.90 -1.09 13.70
CA ILE A 144 -7.39 -0.20 14.75
C ILE A 144 -5.87 -0.09 14.64
N GLU A 145 -5.18 -1.22 14.50
CA GLU A 145 -3.73 -1.26 14.31
C GLU A 145 -3.30 -0.42 13.10
N LEU A 146 -3.96 -0.60 11.95
CA LEU A 146 -3.69 0.19 10.74
C LEU A 146 -4.00 1.67 10.95
N ALA A 147 -5.07 2.01 11.67
CA ALA A 147 -5.42 3.41 11.94
C ALA A 147 -4.34 4.09 12.78
N LEU A 148 -3.86 3.43 13.83
CA LEU A 148 -2.76 3.95 14.65
C LEU A 148 -1.48 4.11 13.83
N ALA A 149 -1.08 3.09 13.07
CA ALA A 149 0.10 3.15 12.21
C ALA A 149 0.02 4.30 11.20
N LEU A 150 -1.15 4.52 10.60
CA LEU A 150 -1.37 5.63 9.68
C LEU A 150 -1.25 6.99 10.36
N LEU A 151 -1.90 7.19 11.52
CA LEU A 151 -1.87 8.46 12.25
C LEU A 151 -0.45 8.82 12.74
N ASP A 152 0.30 7.83 13.22
CA ASP A 152 1.72 7.95 13.59
C ASP A 152 2.57 8.36 12.38
N ALA A 153 2.41 7.67 11.24
CA ALA A 153 3.14 7.96 10.02
C ALA A 153 2.82 9.35 9.47
N CYS A 154 1.55 9.77 9.49
CA CYS A 154 1.15 11.10 9.02
C CYS A 154 1.84 12.21 9.84
N SER A 155 1.87 12.04 11.16
CA SER A 155 2.53 12.97 12.08
C SER A 155 4.05 13.03 11.85
N ARG A 156 4.70 11.85 11.80
CA ARG A 156 6.16 11.73 11.68
C ARG A 156 6.69 12.23 10.34
N LEU A 157 5.95 11.99 9.25
CA LEU A 157 6.38 12.30 7.88
C LEU A 157 5.86 13.66 7.38
N GLY A 158 4.97 14.33 8.13
CA GLY A 158 4.39 15.61 7.73
C GLY A 158 3.58 15.53 6.44
N THR A 159 2.86 14.42 6.21
CA THR A 159 2.06 14.22 4.99
C THR A 159 0.75 14.99 5.07
N SER A 160 0.31 15.56 3.95
CA SER A 160 -0.92 16.39 3.89
C SER A 160 -2.05 15.69 3.14
N THR A 161 -1.75 14.98 2.06
CA THR A 161 -2.75 14.24 1.28
C THR A 161 -2.39 12.77 1.19
N ILE A 162 -3.29 11.91 1.66
CA ILE A 162 -3.09 10.47 1.78
C ILE A 162 -4.22 9.69 1.11
N PHE A 163 -3.88 8.68 0.32
CA PHE A 163 -4.86 7.76 -0.25
C PHE A 163 -4.68 6.35 0.30
N SER A 164 -5.72 5.81 0.94
CA SER A 164 -5.72 4.43 1.44
C SER A 164 -6.49 3.49 0.52
N PHE A 165 -5.81 2.43 0.08
CA PHE A 165 -6.30 1.48 -0.91
C PHE A 165 -6.65 0.14 -0.26
N HIS A 166 -7.91 -0.23 -0.40
CA HIS A 166 -8.51 -1.44 0.14
C HIS A 166 -8.92 -2.40 -1.00
N ASN A 167 -9.25 -3.65 -0.69
CA ASN A 167 -9.70 -4.63 -1.70
C ASN A 167 -11.21 -4.52 -2.02
N THR A 168 -12.01 -4.00 -1.10
CA THR A 168 -13.46 -3.90 -1.24
C THR A 168 -14.00 -2.56 -0.74
N ASN A 169 -15.11 -2.09 -1.32
CA ASN A 169 -15.80 -0.87 -0.86
C ASN A 169 -16.19 -0.98 0.61
N ARG A 170 -16.54 -2.20 1.06
CA ARG A 170 -16.82 -2.50 2.46
C ARG A 170 -15.60 -2.22 3.33
N SER A 171 -14.43 -2.81 3.03
CA SER A 171 -13.18 -2.59 3.77
C SER A 171 -12.83 -1.10 3.88
N ALA A 172 -12.94 -0.35 2.77
CA ALA A 172 -12.72 1.10 2.77
C ALA A 172 -13.68 1.87 3.69
N ALA A 173 -14.96 1.50 3.71
CA ALA A 173 -15.96 2.09 4.60
C ALA A 173 -15.74 1.71 6.08
N ILE A 174 -15.31 0.47 6.35
CA ILE A 174 -14.91 0.07 7.71
C ILE A 174 -13.76 0.95 8.19
N PHE A 175 -12.72 1.08 7.37
CA PHE A 175 -11.53 1.82 7.76
C PHE A 175 -11.78 3.31 7.92
N GLU A 176 -12.59 3.94 7.04
CA GLU A 176 -13.05 5.33 7.20
C GLU A 176 -13.63 5.56 8.60
N ARG A 177 -14.55 4.69 9.02
CA ARG A 177 -15.21 4.77 10.32
C ARG A 177 -14.26 4.47 11.48
N VAL A 178 -13.44 3.42 11.37
CA VAL A 178 -12.48 3.05 12.43
C VAL A 178 -11.46 4.17 12.66
N LEU A 179 -10.94 4.78 11.59
CA LEU A 179 -10.00 5.89 11.69
C LEU A 179 -10.62 7.10 12.40
N ALA A 180 -11.89 7.41 12.15
CA ALA A 180 -12.61 8.46 12.88
C ALA A 180 -12.81 8.11 14.37
N LEU A 181 -13.19 6.86 14.68
CA LEU A 181 -13.41 6.40 16.05
C LEU A 181 -12.11 6.39 16.87
N VAL A 182 -11.02 5.88 16.31
CA VAL A 182 -9.71 5.86 16.97
C VAL A 182 -9.28 7.28 17.32
N GLN A 183 -9.37 8.22 16.38
CA GLN A 183 -9.06 9.63 16.67
C GLN A 183 -9.94 10.21 17.77
N SER A 184 -11.24 9.91 17.79
CA SER A 184 -12.15 10.36 18.85
C SER A 184 -11.73 9.85 20.24
N VAL A 185 -11.34 8.58 20.32
CA VAL A 185 -10.84 7.97 21.58
C VAL A 185 -9.52 8.61 21.99
N LEU A 186 -8.56 8.76 21.07
CA LEU A 186 -7.26 9.38 21.35
C LEU A 186 -7.37 10.86 21.77
N ARG A 187 -8.33 11.61 21.21
CA ARG A 187 -8.64 12.98 21.64
C ARG A 187 -9.20 13.01 23.06
N SER A 188 -10.19 12.15 23.33
CA SER A 188 -10.89 12.11 24.63
C SER A 188 -9.99 11.65 25.77
N SER A 189 -9.02 10.78 25.48
CA SER A 189 -8.04 10.30 26.46
C SER A 189 -6.88 11.27 26.72
N GLY A 190 -6.77 12.35 25.95
CA GLY A 190 -5.63 13.28 26.00
C GLY A 190 -4.34 12.74 25.37
N TYR A 191 -4.38 11.52 24.82
CA TYR A 191 -3.22 10.85 24.19
C TYR A 191 -2.82 11.48 22.85
N SER A 192 -3.73 12.23 22.21
CA SER A 192 -3.43 12.99 20.98
C SER A 192 -2.26 13.99 21.14
N ARG A 193 -1.79 14.29 22.36
CA ARG A 193 -0.64 15.17 22.60
C ARG A 193 0.73 14.47 22.49
N ASP A 194 0.77 13.13 22.45
CA ASP A 194 2.00 12.32 22.47
C ASP A 194 2.40 11.76 21.09
N GLY A 195 2.16 12.53 20.01
CA GLY A 195 2.78 12.24 18.69
C GLY A 195 1.84 11.75 17.59
N PHE A 196 0.53 11.59 17.84
CA PHE A 196 -0.45 11.30 16.79
C PHE A 196 -1.05 12.58 16.20
N GLY A 197 -1.03 12.70 14.88
CA GLY A 197 -1.70 13.79 14.17
C GLY A 197 -3.21 13.55 14.06
N GLU A 198 -3.99 14.62 13.89
CA GLU A 198 -5.40 14.52 13.49
C GLU A 198 -5.51 14.62 11.97
N VAL A 199 -6.44 13.85 11.40
CA VAL A 199 -6.69 13.80 9.96
C VAL A 199 -8.18 13.88 9.66
N GLN A 200 -8.51 14.58 8.58
CA GLN A 200 -9.83 14.51 7.97
C GLN A 200 -9.94 13.22 7.17
N VAL A 201 -11.04 12.49 7.32
CA VAL A 201 -11.24 11.19 6.65
C VAL A 201 -12.44 11.29 5.74
N HIS A 202 -12.24 10.92 4.48
CA HIS A 202 -13.29 10.82 3.48
C HIS A 202 -13.17 9.49 2.74
N ARG A 203 -14.24 9.09 2.05
CA ARG A 203 -14.25 7.91 1.21
C ARG A 203 -14.70 8.22 -0.20
N ILE A 204 -14.09 7.54 -1.15
CA ILE A 204 -14.55 7.51 -2.53
C ILE A 204 -14.87 6.07 -2.95
N SER A 205 -16.05 5.86 -3.51
CA SER A 205 -16.47 4.59 -4.12
C SER A 205 -16.87 4.76 -5.58
N GLY A 206 -16.85 3.65 -6.34
CA GLY A 206 -17.34 3.64 -7.72
C GLY A 206 -18.86 3.86 -7.85
N GLU A 207 -19.61 3.78 -6.74
CA GLU A 207 -21.05 4.03 -6.69
C GLU A 207 -21.37 5.52 -6.51
N MET A 208 -20.38 6.35 -6.15
CA MET A 208 -20.57 7.79 -6.01
C MET A 208 -20.83 8.45 -7.36
N ARG A 209 -21.78 9.39 -7.36
CA ARG A 209 -22.00 10.31 -8.48
C ARG A 209 -20.73 11.12 -8.76
N ALA A 210 -20.58 11.53 -10.02
CA ALA A 210 -19.37 12.19 -10.48
C ALA A 210 -19.13 13.56 -9.81
N ASP A 211 -20.20 14.30 -9.53
CA ASP A 211 -20.22 15.57 -8.80
C ASP A 211 -19.73 15.39 -7.36
N ALA A 212 -20.33 14.48 -6.59
CA ALA A 212 -19.94 14.17 -5.21
C ALA A 212 -18.49 13.66 -5.13
N ARG A 213 -18.05 12.84 -6.09
CA ARG A 213 -16.65 12.40 -6.17
C ARG A 213 -15.71 13.58 -6.45
N ALA A 214 -16.09 14.49 -7.34
CA ALA A 214 -15.28 15.66 -7.67
C ALA A 214 -15.15 16.63 -6.50
N GLU A 215 -16.19 16.76 -5.67
CA GLU A 215 -16.20 17.53 -4.43
C GLU A 215 -15.19 16.98 -3.42
N VAL A 216 -15.23 15.67 -3.11
CA VAL A 216 -14.25 15.05 -2.20
C VAL A 216 -12.82 15.20 -2.74
N LEU A 217 -12.60 15.00 -4.05
CA LEU A 217 -11.29 15.20 -4.68
C LEU A 217 -10.84 16.67 -4.69
N SER A 218 -11.77 17.63 -4.61
CA SER A 218 -11.42 19.05 -4.53
C SER A 218 -10.77 19.40 -3.20
N LEU A 219 -11.06 18.65 -2.13
CA LEU A 219 -10.45 18.82 -0.82
C LEU A 219 -8.93 18.62 -0.89
N CYS A 220 -8.47 17.62 -1.67
CA CYS A 220 -7.05 17.32 -1.88
C CYS A 220 -6.31 18.37 -2.72
N ARG A 221 -7.03 19.14 -3.55
CA ARG A 221 -6.41 20.16 -4.42
C ARG A 221 -6.07 21.45 -3.66
N ARG A 222 -6.63 21.65 -2.46
CA ARG A 222 -6.46 22.86 -1.65
C ARG A 222 -5.20 22.87 -0.77
N GLY A 223 -4.39 21.80 -0.82
CA GLY A 223 -3.19 21.64 0.00
C GLY A 223 -1.90 22.30 -0.54
N VAL A 224 -1.98 23.14 -1.57
CA VAL A 224 -0.83 23.97 -1.98
C VAL A 224 -0.95 25.30 -1.26
N SER A 225 -0.07 25.50 -0.29
CA SER A 225 0.07 26.69 0.53
C SER A 225 0.05 27.99 -0.30
N ASP A 226 -1.09 28.68 -0.28
CA ASP A 226 -1.04 30.14 -0.24
C ASP A 226 -0.39 30.52 1.10
N GLU A 227 0.60 31.43 1.09
CA GLU A 227 1.27 31.95 2.31
C GLU A 227 0.31 32.53 3.36
N HIS A 228 -0.98 32.68 3.02
CA HIS A 228 -2.04 33.22 3.86
C HIS A 228 -3.01 32.18 4.47
N ASP A 229 -2.88 30.89 4.15
CA ASP A 229 -3.78 29.85 4.68
C ASP A 229 -3.03 28.92 5.65
N PRO A 230 -3.49 28.74 6.91
CA PRO A 230 -2.83 27.89 7.89
C PRO A 230 -2.73 26.44 7.41
N PRO A 231 -1.77 25.64 7.93
CA PRO A 231 -1.66 24.23 7.56
C PRO A 231 -2.97 23.51 7.86
N GLN A 232 -3.68 23.11 6.80
CA GLN A 232 -4.91 22.35 6.93
C GLN A 232 -4.58 20.96 7.50
N GLN A 233 -5.49 20.41 8.31
CA GLN A 233 -5.35 19.04 8.80
C GLN A 233 -5.16 18.08 7.63
N PRO A 234 -4.25 17.11 7.72
CA PRO A 234 -4.05 16.13 6.65
C PRO A 234 -5.35 15.42 6.27
N ILE A 235 -5.49 15.09 4.99
CA ILE A 235 -6.68 14.48 4.42
C ILE A 235 -6.36 13.04 4.02
N VAL A 236 -7.14 12.09 4.53
CA VAL A 236 -7.11 10.67 4.17
C VAL A 236 -8.33 10.33 3.33
N ILE A 237 -8.12 9.84 2.12
CA ILE A 237 -9.18 9.29 1.25
C ILE A 237 -9.09 7.77 1.20
N THR A 238 -10.10 7.07 1.73
CA THR A 238 -10.22 5.62 1.61
C THR A 238 -10.92 5.22 0.31
N ASN A 239 -10.45 4.15 -0.34
CA ASN A 239 -11.04 3.66 -1.58
C ASN A 239 -10.76 2.16 -1.81
N ALA A 240 -11.52 1.51 -2.68
CA ALA A 240 -11.27 0.11 -3.05
C ALA A 240 -10.76 -0.09 -4.49
N ARG A 241 -11.25 0.75 -5.42
CA ARG A 241 -11.05 0.57 -6.87
C ARG A 241 -11.12 1.91 -7.62
N LEU A 242 -10.60 2.98 -7.04
CA LEU A 242 -10.57 4.30 -7.69
C LEU A 242 -9.76 4.34 -9.01
N LEU A 243 -9.15 3.20 -9.37
CA LEU A 243 -8.36 2.95 -10.58
C LEU A 243 -9.16 2.45 -11.78
N SER A 244 -10.49 2.33 -11.70
CA SER A 244 -11.31 2.10 -12.91
C SER A 244 -11.20 3.31 -13.84
N GLN A 245 -11.00 3.06 -15.15
CA GLN A 245 -10.78 4.07 -16.19
C GLN A 245 -11.70 5.32 -16.03
N GLY A 246 -11.11 6.52 -16.16
CA GLY A 246 -11.85 7.77 -16.27
C GLY A 246 -11.91 8.68 -15.02
N VAL A 247 -11.24 8.34 -13.91
CA VAL A 247 -11.10 9.24 -12.75
C VAL A 247 -9.69 9.82 -12.70
N ASP A 248 -9.56 11.13 -12.92
CA ASP A 248 -8.31 11.84 -12.65
C ASP A 248 -8.16 12.04 -11.14
N VAL A 249 -7.13 11.42 -10.59
CA VAL A 249 -6.84 11.46 -9.16
C VAL A 249 -5.58 12.30 -9.00
N PRO A 250 -5.58 13.27 -8.08
CA PRO A 250 -4.46 14.17 -7.89
C PRO A 250 -3.20 13.41 -7.46
N ALA A 251 -2.06 14.07 -7.60
CA ALA A 251 -0.85 13.67 -6.90
C ALA A 251 -1.08 13.74 -5.38
N VAL A 252 -0.45 12.84 -4.63
CA VAL A 252 -0.63 12.71 -3.18
C VAL A 252 0.73 12.58 -2.51
N ASP A 253 0.85 12.91 -1.23
CA ASP A 253 2.11 12.77 -0.50
C ASP A 253 2.38 11.31 -0.14
N MET A 254 1.31 10.58 0.19
CA MET A 254 1.40 9.19 0.62
C MET A 254 0.28 8.34 0.03
N VAL A 255 0.61 7.11 -0.33
CA VAL A 255 -0.36 6.04 -0.57
C VAL A 255 -0.21 4.97 0.49
N VAL A 256 -1.33 4.39 0.93
CA VAL A 256 -1.37 3.29 1.89
C VAL A 256 -1.95 2.08 1.17
N PHE A 257 -1.21 0.98 1.14
CA PHE A 257 -1.79 -0.30 0.74
C PHE A 257 -2.37 -0.96 1.99
N ALA A 258 -3.63 -0.72 2.29
CA ALA A 258 -4.30 -1.33 3.44
C ALA A 258 -4.55 -2.83 3.24
N ASP A 259 -4.74 -3.23 1.99
CA ASP A 259 -4.85 -4.62 1.56
C ASP A 259 -3.92 -4.87 0.35
N PRO A 260 -3.33 -6.07 0.20
CA PRO A 260 -2.47 -6.39 -0.94
C PRO A 260 -3.23 -6.33 -2.26
N LYS A 261 -2.58 -5.79 -3.29
CA LYS A 261 -3.10 -5.71 -4.66
C LYS A 261 -2.59 -6.88 -5.48
N ARG A 262 -3.46 -7.43 -6.33
CA ARG A 262 -3.17 -8.68 -7.09
C ARG A 262 -2.44 -8.47 -8.41
N THR A 263 -2.16 -7.24 -8.83
CA THR A 263 -1.52 -6.97 -10.13
C THR A 263 -0.49 -5.86 -10.01
N HIS A 264 0.67 -6.08 -10.64
CA HIS A 264 1.77 -5.10 -10.62
C HIS A 264 1.37 -3.78 -11.29
N ILE A 265 0.48 -3.83 -12.30
CA ILE A 265 -0.09 -2.62 -12.91
C ILE A 265 -0.82 -1.77 -11.86
N ALA A 266 -1.70 -2.38 -11.05
CA ALA A 266 -2.46 -1.64 -10.05
C ALA A 266 -1.54 -1.06 -8.96
N ILE A 267 -0.49 -1.80 -8.60
CA ILE A 267 0.53 -1.36 -7.65
C ILE A 267 1.28 -0.15 -8.21
N ASN A 268 1.86 -0.26 -9.40
CA ASN A 268 2.67 0.80 -10.00
C ASN A 268 1.83 2.04 -10.32
N GLN A 269 0.58 1.88 -10.75
CA GLN A 269 -0.34 3.00 -10.91
C GLN A 269 -0.65 3.71 -9.58
N THR A 270 -0.72 2.97 -8.48
CA THR A 270 -0.95 3.52 -7.14
C THR A 270 0.28 4.27 -6.65
N ILE A 271 1.46 3.66 -6.73
CA ILE A 271 2.75 4.25 -6.35
C ILE A 271 3.05 5.50 -7.18
N ALA A 272 2.76 5.46 -8.49
CA ALA A 272 2.96 6.61 -9.37
C ALA A 272 2.17 7.86 -8.91
N ARG A 273 1.08 7.71 -8.14
CA ARG A 273 0.37 8.86 -7.54
C ARG A 273 1.20 9.55 -6.47
N ALA A 274 1.89 8.77 -5.66
CA ALA A 274 2.86 9.26 -4.69
C ALA A 274 4.15 9.73 -5.37
N ALA A 275 4.53 9.21 -6.54
CA ALA A 275 5.72 9.68 -7.26
C ALA A 275 5.49 10.99 -8.03
N ARG A 276 4.24 11.40 -8.30
CA ARG A 276 3.97 12.66 -9.01
C ARG A 276 4.45 13.86 -8.18
N SER A 277 5.10 14.79 -8.87
CA SER A 277 5.57 16.04 -8.30
C SER A 277 4.42 16.93 -7.84
N LEU A 278 4.59 17.53 -6.68
CA LEU A 278 3.75 18.59 -6.11
C LEU A 278 4.66 19.75 -5.70
N PRO A 279 4.19 21.01 -5.69
CA PRO A 279 4.97 22.12 -5.18
C PRO A 279 5.47 21.84 -3.75
N GLY A 280 6.78 21.98 -3.52
CA GLY A 280 7.40 21.73 -2.22
C GLY A 280 7.63 20.25 -1.85
N LYS A 281 7.08 19.30 -2.61
CA LYS A 281 7.26 17.88 -2.36
C LYS A 281 8.60 17.39 -2.89
N THR A 282 9.36 16.74 -2.03
CA THR A 282 10.69 16.17 -2.35
C THR A 282 10.67 14.65 -2.43
N VAL A 283 9.65 14.01 -1.86
CA VAL A 283 9.54 12.56 -1.76
C VAL A 283 8.08 12.14 -1.73
N GLY A 284 7.77 10.98 -2.30
CA GLY A 284 6.47 10.31 -2.15
C GLY A 284 6.57 9.12 -1.21
N TYR A 285 5.58 8.93 -0.34
CA TYR A 285 5.59 7.82 0.62
C TYR A 285 4.63 6.69 0.21
N VAL A 286 5.03 5.46 0.49
CA VAL A 286 4.22 4.26 0.31
C VAL A 286 4.18 3.51 1.64
N LEU A 287 3.06 3.60 2.36
CA LEU A 287 2.89 2.93 3.65
C LEU A 287 2.42 1.49 3.45
N LEU A 288 3.17 0.57 4.06
CA LEU A 288 3.00 -0.87 3.95
C LEU A 288 2.86 -1.46 5.36
N PRO A 289 1.64 -1.74 5.82
CA PRO A 289 1.44 -2.42 7.10
C PRO A 289 1.91 -3.87 7.00
N ILE A 290 2.65 -4.32 8.02
CA ILE A 290 2.92 -5.73 8.28
C ILE A 290 2.30 -6.11 9.63
N HIS A 291 1.83 -7.34 9.74
CA HIS A 291 1.22 -7.86 10.97
C HIS A 291 2.10 -8.95 11.54
N VAL A 292 3.14 -8.55 12.29
CA VAL A 292 4.03 -9.48 12.99
C VAL A 292 3.70 -9.43 14.47
N PRO A 293 3.35 -10.54 15.12
CA PRO A 293 3.11 -10.59 16.55
C PRO A 293 4.34 -10.23 17.36
N THR A 294 4.13 -9.53 18.47
CA THR A 294 5.19 -8.84 19.24
C THR A 294 5.22 -9.28 20.70
N THR A 295 4.23 -10.06 21.13
CA THR A 295 4.16 -10.62 22.46
C THR A 295 5.16 -11.77 22.62
N PRO A 296 6.05 -11.74 23.63
CA PRO A 296 6.77 -12.92 24.07
C PRO A 296 5.73 -14.00 24.39
N ASP A 297 5.92 -15.23 23.89
CA ASP A 297 4.96 -16.35 24.00
C ASP A 297 3.78 -16.35 23.02
N TYR A 298 3.79 -15.50 21.98
CA TYR A 298 2.78 -15.63 20.90
C TYR A 298 2.82 -17.01 20.25
N PHE A 299 4.02 -17.53 20.03
CA PHE A 299 4.25 -18.86 19.48
C PHE A 299 4.49 -19.85 20.61
N SER A 300 3.82 -21.00 20.54
CA SER A 300 3.98 -22.08 21.52
C SER A 300 5.33 -22.78 21.41
N ASP A 301 5.91 -22.81 20.21
CA ASP A 301 7.25 -23.32 19.95
C ASP A 301 7.90 -22.69 18.70
N ALA A 302 9.19 -22.95 18.51
CA ALA A 302 9.97 -22.44 17.38
C ALA A 302 9.50 -22.97 16.01
N LYS A 303 8.77 -24.09 15.95
CA LYS A 303 8.21 -24.61 14.69
C LYS A 303 6.96 -23.83 14.30
N GLU A 304 6.12 -23.47 15.26
CA GLU A 304 4.96 -22.61 15.03
C GLU A 304 5.39 -21.22 14.56
N GLU A 305 6.41 -20.66 15.21
CA GLU A 305 7.05 -19.41 14.79
C GLU A 305 7.61 -19.50 13.37
N ALA A 306 8.43 -20.52 13.09
CA ALA A 306 8.98 -20.74 11.76
C ALA A 306 7.86 -20.93 10.71
N ALA A 307 6.79 -21.66 11.04
CA ALA A 307 5.65 -21.87 10.15
C ALA A 307 4.86 -20.57 9.89
N PHE A 308 4.74 -19.68 10.87
CA PHE A 308 4.11 -18.37 10.69
C PHE A 308 4.89 -17.53 9.68
N TYR A 309 6.21 -17.42 9.86
CA TYR A 309 7.07 -16.69 8.94
C TYR A 309 7.14 -17.35 7.56
N GLN A 310 7.06 -18.68 7.47
CA GLN A 310 7.00 -19.43 6.21
C GLN A 310 5.67 -19.30 5.44
N ARG A 311 4.58 -18.87 6.09
CA ARG A 311 3.31 -18.61 5.38
C ARG A 311 3.32 -17.26 4.67
N PHE A 312 4.20 -16.34 5.09
CA PHE A 312 4.43 -15.02 4.47
C PHE A 312 3.20 -14.10 4.34
N ASP A 313 2.02 -14.49 4.84
CA ASP A 313 0.80 -13.67 4.82
C ASP A 313 1.03 -12.28 5.42
N ALA A 314 1.86 -12.18 6.46
CA ALA A 314 2.20 -10.93 7.13
C ALA A 314 3.00 -9.96 6.25
N PHE A 315 3.67 -10.44 5.21
CA PHE A 315 4.54 -9.68 4.30
C PHE A 315 4.01 -9.60 2.87
N GLU A 316 2.85 -10.20 2.58
CA GLU A 316 2.28 -10.31 1.24
C GLU A 316 2.32 -8.96 0.52
N ASN A 317 1.82 -7.91 1.17
CA ASN A 317 1.73 -6.57 0.61
C ASN A 317 3.10 -5.95 0.30
N LEU A 318 4.08 -6.12 1.19
CA LEU A 318 5.45 -5.64 0.98
C LEU A 318 6.12 -6.38 -0.18
N ARG A 319 5.94 -7.69 -0.24
CA ARG A 319 6.45 -8.53 -1.33
C ARG A 319 5.85 -8.14 -2.68
N GLU A 320 4.53 -7.99 -2.77
CA GLU A 320 3.86 -7.55 -4.01
C GLU A 320 4.42 -6.21 -4.51
N VAL A 321 4.64 -5.27 -3.59
CA VAL A 321 5.16 -3.93 -3.92
C VAL A 321 6.61 -3.97 -4.38
N LEU A 322 7.46 -4.71 -3.68
CA LEU A 322 8.86 -4.87 -4.08
C LEU A 322 8.98 -5.61 -5.41
N ALA A 323 8.23 -6.70 -5.60
CA ALA A 323 8.17 -7.41 -6.86
C ALA A 323 7.75 -6.49 -8.02
N ALA A 324 6.71 -5.68 -7.82
CA ALA A 324 6.23 -4.74 -8.82
C ALA A 324 7.26 -3.65 -9.16
N HIS A 325 8.09 -3.24 -8.19
CA HIS A 325 9.17 -2.29 -8.41
C HIS A 325 10.35 -2.92 -9.14
N VAL A 326 10.83 -4.07 -8.65
CA VAL A 326 12.03 -4.71 -9.20
C VAL A 326 11.82 -5.18 -10.62
N LEU A 327 10.66 -5.77 -10.94
CA LEU A 327 10.39 -6.29 -12.28
C LEU A 327 10.26 -5.23 -13.38
N GLN A 328 10.23 -3.94 -13.03
CA GLN A 328 10.31 -2.85 -14.01
C GLN A 328 11.75 -2.55 -14.44
N ASP A 329 12.74 -2.99 -13.67
CA ASP A 329 14.15 -2.70 -13.86
C ASP A 329 14.93 -4.00 -14.06
N GLN A 330 15.31 -4.28 -15.31
CA GLN A 330 16.04 -5.50 -15.65
C GLN A 330 17.41 -5.55 -14.95
N GLU A 331 18.07 -4.41 -14.77
CA GLU A 331 19.34 -4.35 -14.08
C GLU A 331 19.16 -4.72 -12.60
N LEU A 332 18.12 -4.18 -11.96
CA LEU A 332 17.80 -4.51 -10.58
C LEU A 332 17.40 -5.99 -10.41
N VAL A 333 16.68 -6.57 -11.39
CA VAL A 333 16.38 -8.01 -11.41
C VAL A 333 17.65 -8.85 -11.42
N GLU A 334 18.60 -8.49 -12.29
CA GLU A 334 19.88 -9.20 -12.40
C GLU A 334 20.71 -9.06 -11.12
N GLN A 335 20.78 -7.86 -10.55
CA GLN A 335 21.49 -7.61 -9.28
C GLN A 335 20.91 -8.42 -8.11
N VAL A 336 19.58 -8.50 -7.99
CA VAL A 336 18.93 -9.34 -6.95
C VAL A 336 19.21 -10.82 -7.18
N ARG A 337 19.16 -11.30 -8.43
CA ARG A 337 19.45 -12.70 -8.79
C ARG A 337 20.90 -13.07 -8.51
N ASP A 338 21.84 -12.16 -8.73
CA ASP A 338 23.25 -12.42 -8.47
C ASP A 338 23.54 -12.42 -6.96
N ALA A 339 22.98 -11.47 -6.20
CA ALA A 339 23.04 -11.47 -4.74
C ALA A 339 22.47 -12.78 -4.16
N ALA A 340 21.31 -13.22 -4.65
CA ALA A 340 20.72 -14.50 -4.29
C ALA A 340 21.63 -15.71 -4.51
N ARG A 341 22.22 -15.81 -5.72
CA ARG A 341 23.08 -16.93 -6.12
C ARG A 341 24.33 -17.00 -5.27
N ASP A 342 24.92 -15.85 -4.96
CA ASP A 342 26.14 -15.79 -4.15
C ASP A 342 25.88 -16.24 -2.71
N GLN A 343 24.71 -15.93 -2.15
CA GLN A 343 24.31 -16.40 -0.82
C GLN A 343 23.96 -17.89 -0.80
N ALA A 344 23.24 -18.36 -1.83
CA ALA A 344 22.94 -19.79 -1.98
C ALA A 344 24.23 -20.64 -2.06
N ARG A 345 25.28 -20.13 -2.73
CA ARG A 345 26.60 -20.78 -2.75
C ARG A 345 27.27 -20.83 -1.37
N GLN A 346 26.99 -19.86 -0.51
CA GLN A 346 27.53 -19.76 0.85
C GLN A 346 26.68 -20.49 1.88
N GLY A 347 25.55 -21.07 1.49
CA GLY A 347 24.66 -21.83 2.37
C GLY A 347 23.94 -20.97 3.42
N ARG A 348 23.81 -19.66 3.18
CA ARG A 348 23.15 -18.71 4.09
C ARG A 348 22.00 -17.97 3.39
N PRO A 349 20.96 -17.53 4.12
CA PRO A 349 19.90 -16.71 3.56
C PRO A 349 20.42 -15.33 3.14
N LEU A 350 19.74 -14.70 2.17
CA LEU A 350 20.06 -13.34 1.75
C LEU A 350 19.69 -12.35 2.85
N SER A 351 20.62 -11.49 3.24
CA SER A 351 20.33 -10.39 4.15
C SER A 351 19.91 -9.12 3.40
N PHE A 352 19.12 -8.26 4.05
CA PHE A 352 18.74 -6.95 3.53
C PHE A 352 19.94 -6.05 3.23
N SER A 353 20.97 -6.11 4.06
CA SER A 353 22.24 -5.37 3.85
C SER A 353 22.96 -5.76 2.55
N GLU A 354 22.62 -6.94 2.01
CA GLU A 354 23.20 -7.50 0.79
C GLU A 354 22.31 -7.27 -0.44
N LEU A 355 21.12 -6.66 -0.27
CA LEU A 355 20.31 -6.22 -1.39
C LEU A 355 21.02 -5.09 -2.16
N PRO A 356 20.72 -4.90 -3.45
CA PRO A 356 21.28 -3.79 -4.20
C PRO A 356 20.93 -2.43 -3.57
N ALA A 357 21.87 -1.47 -3.64
CA ALA A 357 21.69 -0.14 -3.04
C ALA A 357 20.39 0.54 -3.50
N GLY A 358 20.00 0.37 -4.77
CA GLY A 358 18.75 0.90 -5.30
C GLY A 358 17.49 0.38 -4.59
N LEU A 359 17.52 -0.85 -4.04
CA LEU A 359 16.45 -1.39 -3.21
C LEU A 359 16.53 -0.90 -1.77
N GLN A 360 17.72 -0.83 -1.19
CA GLN A 360 17.91 -0.31 0.17
C GLN A 360 17.44 1.15 0.26
N ASP A 361 17.77 1.95 -0.74
CA ASP A 361 17.36 3.35 -0.88
C ASP A 361 15.84 3.54 -1.02
N LEU A 362 15.06 2.49 -1.27
CA LEU A 362 13.61 2.61 -1.25
C LEU A 362 13.06 2.71 0.17
N PHE A 363 13.75 2.22 1.19
CA PHE A 363 13.21 2.23 2.55
C PHE A 363 13.44 3.61 3.20
N ASP A 364 12.42 4.10 3.90
CA ASP A 364 12.56 5.28 4.76
C ASP A 364 13.47 4.98 5.95
N ALA A 365 14.26 5.96 6.41
CA ALA A 365 15.21 5.75 7.51
C ALA A 365 14.52 5.43 8.85
N GLY A 366 13.22 5.75 8.99
CA GLY A 366 12.37 5.37 10.12
C GLY A 366 11.45 4.18 9.84
N SER A 367 11.53 3.57 8.64
CA SER A 367 10.93 2.26 8.39
C SER A 367 11.66 1.23 9.23
N LEU A 368 10.90 0.46 10.02
CA LEU A 368 11.44 -0.61 10.87
C LEU A 368 12.46 -0.11 11.92
N ALA A 369 12.07 0.86 12.75
CA ALA A 369 12.80 1.12 13.99
C ALA A 369 12.83 -0.18 14.86
N PRO A 370 14.01 -0.71 15.22
CA PRO A 370 14.14 -1.99 15.93
C PRO A 370 13.80 -1.88 17.42
N PRO A 371 13.49 -3.01 18.13
CA PRO A 371 13.75 -4.38 17.69
C PRO A 371 12.47 -5.23 17.54
N LEU A 372 12.32 -5.86 16.38
CA LEU A 372 11.56 -7.11 16.28
C LEU A 372 12.39 -8.17 17.03
N SER A 373 12.03 -8.39 18.30
CA SER A 373 12.56 -9.29 19.33
C SER A 373 14.08 -9.56 19.36
N LYS A 374 14.70 -9.22 20.50
CA LYS A 374 16.14 -9.44 20.81
C LYS A 374 16.58 -10.91 20.90
N ASP A 375 15.68 -11.87 20.71
CA ASP A 375 15.91 -13.28 21.08
C ASP A 375 15.70 -14.30 19.94
N LEU A 376 15.59 -13.86 18.68
CA LEU A 376 15.62 -14.81 17.56
C LEU A 376 17.06 -15.17 17.17
N VAL A 377 17.51 -16.27 17.73
CA VAL A 377 18.08 -17.45 17.07
C VAL A 377 18.89 -18.17 18.15
N ALA A 378 18.47 -19.39 18.50
CA ALA A 378 19.34 -20.33 19.18
C ALA A 378 20.55 -20.64 18.27
N GLY A 379 21.59 -19.82 18.36
CA GLY A 379 22.84 -19.92 17.58
C GLY A 379 23.27 -18.69 16.78
N GLY A 380 22.51 -17.59 16.75
CA GLY A 380 22.83 -16.36 16.00
C GLY A 380 23.17 -15.19 16.95
N VAL A 381 24.02 -14.28 16.52
CA VAL A 381 24.50 -13.15 17.32
C VAL A 381 23.35 -12.16 17.59
N PRO A 382 23.17 -11.66 18.83
CA PRO A 382 22.09 -10.71 19.12
C PRO A 382 22.30 -9.39 18.37
N GLY A 383 21.35 -9.05 17.48
CA GLY A 383 21.35 -7.78 16.72
C GLY A 383 20.91 -7.84 15.26
N GLU A 384 20.40 -8.95 14.73
CA GLU A 384 20.02 -9.08 13.32
C GLU A 384 18.57 -8.62 13.03
N ASP A 385 18.37 -7.95 11.89
CA ASP A 385 17.09 -7.44 11.37
C ASP A 385 16.24 -8.57 10.76
N VAL A 386 15.85 -9.54 11.59
CA VAL A 386 15.21 -10.82 11.20
C VAL A 386 14.07 -10.68 10.16
N PRO A 387 13.17 -9.69 10.23
CA PRO A 387 12.06 -9.56 9.27
C PRO A 387 12.48 -9.09 7.87
N LEU A 388 13.58 -8.34 7.77
CA LEU A 388 14.11 -7.85 6.49
C LEU A 388 14.93 -8.93 5.77
N ASP A 389 15.60 -9.80 6.51
CA ASP A 389 16.34 -10.93 5.93
C ASP A 389 15.38 -12.06 5.46
N LEU A 390 14.29 -12.30 6.21
CA LEU A 390 13.18 -13.15 5.76
C LEU A 390 12.54 -12.63 4.45
N LEU A 391 12.36 -11.31 4.35
CA LEU A 391 11.86 -10.65 3.15
C LEU A 391 12.82 -10.78 1.97
N ALA A 392 14.11 -10.52 2.18
CA ALA A 392 15.13 -10.61 1.15
C ALA A 392 15.22 -12.04 0.57
N GLY A 393 15.20 -13.06 1.43
CA GLY A 393 15.13 -14.46 1.01
C GLY A 393 13.92 -14.80 0.13
N HIS A 394 12.77 -14.17 0.39
CA HIS A 394 11.55 -14.42 -0.37
C HIS A 394 11.42 -13.58 -1.64
N LEU A 395 11.94 -12.34 -1.66
CA LEU A 395 12.10 -11.55 -2.87
C LEU A 395 12.88 -12.36 -3.92
N VAL A 396 13.94 -13.03 -3.47
CA VAL A 396 14.75 -13.95 -4.26
C VAL A 396 13.95 -15.16 -4.75
N ALA A 397 13.28 -15.89 -3.85
CA ALA A 397 12.48 -17.06 -4.25
C ALA A 397 11.41 -16.67 -5.29
N THR A 398 10.78 -15.51 -5.09
CA THR A 398 9.72 -14.98 -5.96
C THR A 398 10.25 -14.49 -7.32
N MET A 399 11.53 -14.11 -7.43
CA MET A 399 12.14 -13.56 -8.65
C MET A 399 13.06 -14.53 -9.43
N CYS A 400 13.53 -15.59 -8.77
CA CYS A 400 14.48 -16.56 -9.32
C CYS A 400 13.81 -17.81 -9.92
N GLU A 401 12.55 -18.07 -9.57
CA GLU A 401 11.66 -18.98 -10.32
C GLU A 401 10.96 -18.21 -11.45
#